data_AF-A0A940QHE4-F1
#
_entry.id   AF-A0A940QHE4-F1
#
_cell.length_a   1.000
_cell.length_b   1.000
_cell.length_c   1.000
_cell.angle_alpha   90.00
_cell.angle_beta   90.00
_cell.angle_gamma   90.00
#
_symmetry.space_group_name_H-M   'P 1'
#
loop_
_entity.id
_entity.type
_entity.pdbx_description
1 polymer ?
#
loop_
_entity_poly.entity_id
_entity_poly.type
_entity_poly.pdbx_seq_one_letter_code
_entity_poly.pdbx_strand_id
1 'polypeptide(L)'
;MKKRIISAVLAASALGISVLPVPFVNAETDVIHGDIDASGTIDVTDITELSLALLGDRDLSEDQKKAADADGDGELSLADLAKFRQYLSKKISRREFNNITLESIVDITERDSLSVPAAIEKFYEDEYFRYEFGGIKSAYVECTFSDGSMMNVKEALESGMVTISDLDKYEIDYRRTTEMTAVVKEVKDGQMLLIPAEGSKELRSCDLIMADYAYAVEQKFKVGDTVVVEYDGYIYETYPAQINASRVRIVNSDVTGDITDITDRCKTVIVGADRDKWMAGYKAVMISSMDDYDEYIGKDSNENENLAKEGIEVSEEFFKTNRLAVMIDYSEGCNGVKFTLTRVKIDKDGNVHLYYDKEVPEFMTNLASVAHYITVVPASENTESKTFLHLNEIRVRY
;
A
#
# COMPACT_ATOMS: atom_id res chain seq x y z
N MET A 1 14.63 -64.05 -21.60
CA MET A 1 15.26 -63.48 -20.39
C MET A 1 14.42 -62.26 -20.01
N LYS A 2 13.52 -62.32 -19.01
CA LYS A 2 13.76 -62.06 -17.56
C LYS A 2 14.53 -60.75 -17.36
N LYS A 3 14.00 -59.72 -16.68
CA LYS A 3 13.32 -59.79 -15.37
C LYS A 3 12.07 -58.90 -15.26
N ARG A 4 11.02 -59.49 -14.69
CA ARG A 4 9.88 -58.82 -14.00
C ARG A 4 10.32 -58.54 -12.55
N ILE A 5 9.66 -57.61 -11.86
CA ILE A 5 9.01 -57.73 -10.53
C ILE A 5 8.45 -56.34 -10.14
N ILE A 6 7.30 -56.11 -9.51
CA ILE A 6 6.00 -56.77 -9.24
C ILE A 6 5.04 -55.62 -8.90
N SER A 7 3.78 -55.78 -9.29
CA SER A 7 2.62 -54.94 -8.99
C SER A 7 2.17 -55.02 -7.52
N ALA A 8 1.51 -53.98 -7.01
CA ALA A 8 0.51 -54.14 -5.94
C ALA A 8 -0.65 -53.14 -6.15
N VAL A 9 -1.80 -53.71 -6.49
CA VAL A 9 -3.14 -53.09 -6.61
C VAL A 9 -3.89 -53.34 -5.30
N LEU A 10 -4.74 -52.40 -4.86
CA LEU A 10 -6.08 -52.56 -4.24
C LEU A 10 -6.44 -51.25 -3.50
N ALA A 11 -7.67 -50.74 -3.40
CA ALA A 11 -8.93 -50.86 -4.13
C ALA A 11 -9.86 -49.75 -3.58
N ALA A 12 -10.70 -49.21 -4.46
CA ALA A 12 -12.04 -48.65 -4.24
C ALA A 12 -12.29 -47.59 -3.14
N SER A 13 -12.63 -46.37 -3.59
CA SER A 13 -13.97 -45.82 -3.30
C SER A 13 -14.32 -44.76 -4.35
N ALA A 14 -15.44 -44.97 -5.02
CA ALA A 14 -16.03 -44.08 -5.99
C ALA A 14 -16.45 -42.75 -5.36
N LEU A 15 -15.94 -41.65 -5.91
CA LEU A 15 -16.65 -40.38 -6.01
C LEU A 15 -16.32 -39.84 -7.39
N GLY A 16 -17.35 -39.62 -8.21
CA GLY A 16 -17.20 -39.06 -9.54
C GLY A 16 -16.58 -37.68 -9.45
N ILE A 17 -15.32 -37.58 -9.81
CA ILE A 17 -14.70 -36.32 -10.22
C ILE A 17 -14.56 -36.45 -11.72
N SER A 18 -15.41 -35.74 -12.46
CA SER A 18 -15.16 -35.46 -13.86
C SER A 18 -13.79 -34.76 -13.92
N VAL A 19 -12.77 -35.47 -14.39
CA VAL A 19 -11.50 -34.84 -14.74
C VAL A 19 -11.81 -33.97 -15.95
N LEU A 20 -12.07 -32.69 -15.70
CA LEU A 20 -12.01 -31.69 -16.75
C LEU A 20 -10.59 -31.76 -17.32
N PRO A 21 -10.42 -31.79 -18.65
CA PRO A 21 -9.09 -31.67 -19.23
C PRO A 21 -8.50 -30.34 -18.73
N VAL A 22 -7.46 -30.44 -17.91
CA VAL A 22 -6.63 -29.28 -17.58
C VAL A 22 -6.09 -28.80 -18.92
N PRO A 23 -6.40 -27.57 -19.36
CA PRO A 23 -5.73 -27.04 -20.53
C PRO A 23 -4.24 -27.06 -20.21
N PHE A 24 -3.49 -27.80 -21.01
CA PHE A 24 -2.05 -27.65 -21.08
C PHE A 24 -1.83 -26.17 -21.44
N VAL A 25 -1.48 -25.36 -20.45
CA VAL A 25 -0.92 -24.03 -20.72
C VAL A 25 0.41 -24.34 -21.36
N ASN A 26 0.44 -24.25 -22.68
CA ASN A 26 1.68 -24.13 -23.40
C ASN A 26 2.23 -22.77 -22.95
N ALA A 27 3.15 -22.78 -21.99
CA ALA A 27 3.99 -21.62 -21.74
C ALA A 27 4.87 -21.50 -22.98
N GLU A 28 4.39 -20.78 -23.99
CA GLU A 28 5.33 -20.12 -24.88
C GLU A 28 6.17 -19.24 -23.97
N THR A 29 7.43 -19.62 -23.79
CA THR A 29 8.41 -18.77 -23.14
C THR A 29 8.53 -17.54 -24.03
N ASP A 30 7.79 -16.50 -23.66
CA ASP A 30 7.84 -15.22 -24.33
C ASP A 30 9.30 -14.76 -24.24
N VAL A 31 10.01 -14.77 -25.36
CA VAL A 31 11.44 -14.47 -25.39
C VAL A 31 11.56 -12.98 -25.13
N ILE A 32 11.96 -12.63 -23.92
CA ILE A 32 12.15 -11.24 -23.52
C ILE A 32 13.37 -10.71 -24.29
N HIS A 33 13.14 -9.88 -25.31
CA HIS A 33 14.21 -9.23 -26.05
C HIS A 33 15.14 -8.48 -25.08
N GLY A 34 16.43 -8.76 -25.19
CA GLY A 34 17.51 -8.24 -24.36
C GLY A 34 17.87 -9.05 -23.11
N ASP A 35 17.07 -10.02 -22.69
CA ASP A 35 17.35 -10.85 -21.51
C ASP A 35 17.95 -12.19 -21.97
N ILE A 36 19.28 -12.26 -22.00
CA ILE A 36 20.04 -13.37 -22.58
C ILE A 36 20.14 -14.51 -21.57
N ASP A 37 20.21 -14.22 -20.28
CA ASP A 37 20.28 -15.25 -19.24
C ASP A 37 18.91 -15.70 -18.70
N ALA A 38 17.83 -15.12 -19.20
CA ALA A 38 16.44 -15.37 -18.82
C ALA A 38 16.19 -15.09 -17.32
N SER A 39 16.89 -14.10 -16.76
CA SER A 39 16.74 -13.66 -15.38
C SER A 39 15.47 -12.83 -15.15
N GLY A 40 14.85 -12.34 -16.22
CA GLY A 40 13.73 -11.41 -16.22
C GLY A 40 14.16 -9.94 -16.25
N THR A 41 15.46 -9.64 -16.22
CA THR A 41 15.98 -8.27 -16.18
C THR A 41 17.13 -8.10 -17.16
N ILE A 42 17.17 -6.97 -17.89
CA ILE A 42 18.31 -6.64 -18.73
C ILE A 42 19.35 -5.90 -17.88
N ASP A 43 20.50 -6.53 -17.65
CA ASP A 43 21.61 -5.95 -16.89
C ASP A 43 23.00 -6.18 -17.52
N VAL A 44 24.06 -5.96 -16.74
CA VAL A 44 25.45 -6.08 -17.20
C VAL A 44 25.84 -7.55 -17.46
N THR A 45 25.14 -8.49 -16.83
CA THR A 45 25.28 -9.93 -17.03
C THR A 45 24.95 -10.28 -18.47
N ASP A 46 23.86 -9.76 -19.02
CA ASP A 46 23.51 -9.97 -20.44
C ASP A 46 24.60 -9.46 -21.38
N ILE A 47 25.17 -8.28 -21.10
CA ILE A 47 26.30 -7.78 -21.88
C ILE A 47 27.49 -8.72 -21.81
N THR A 48 27.74 -9.30 -20.63
CA THR A 48 28.84 -10.25 -20.44
C THR A 48 28.59 -11.51 -21.25
N GLU A 49 27.36 -12.02 -21.26
CA GLU A 49 26.98 -13.19 -22.04
C GLU A 49 27.09 -12.96 -23.55
N LEU A 50 26.59 -11.82 -24.03
CA LEU A 50 26.77 -11.39 -25.42
C LEU A 50 28.25 -11.25 -25.78
N SER A 51 29.05 -10.65 -24.89
CA SER A 51 30.50 -10.46 -25.13
C SER A 51 31.23 -11.80 -25.27
N LEU A 52 30.92 -12.77 -24.40
CA LEU A 52 31.51 -14.11 -24.47
C LEU A 52 31.06 -14.86 -25.74
N ALA A 53 29.80 -14.70 -26.14
CA ALA A 53 29.29 -15.28 -27.38
C ALA A 53 29.99 -14.70 -28.63
N LEU A 54 30.20 -13.37 -28.67
CA LEU A 54 30.93 -12.70 -29.75
C LEU A 54 32.41 -13.09 -29.81
N LEU A 55 33.01 -13.44 -28.67
CA LEU A 55 34.39 -13.96 -28.59
C LEU A 55 34.49 -15.45 -28.96
N GLY A 56 33.36 -16.17 -29.06
CA GLY A 56 33.30 -17.61 -29.32
C GLY A 56 33.57 -18.48 -28.09
N ASP A 57 33.57 -17.89 -26.89
CA ASP A 57 33.81 -18.59 -25.63
C ASP A 57 32.52 -19.19 -25.02
N ARG A 58 31.35 -18.84 -25.59
CA ARG A 58 30.04 -19.36 -25.17
C ARG A 58 29.11 -19.55 -26.36
N ASP A 59 28.46 -20.72 -26.41
CA ASP A 59 27.39 -20.99 -27.36
C ASP A 59 26.03 -20.59 -26.75
N LEU A 60 25.31 -19.70 -27.43
CA LEU A 60 23.94 -19.30 -27.06
C LEU A 60 22.91 -20.24 -27.71
N SER A 61 21.81 -20.51 -27.00
CA SER A 61 20.65 -21.20 -27.57
C SER A 61 19.97 -20.34 -28.65
N GLU A 62 19.11 -20.92 -29.48
CA GLU A 62 18.39 -20.15 -30.51
C GLU A 62 17.49 -19.05 -29.92
N ASP A 63 16.88 -19.29 -28.76
CA ASP A 63 16.07 -18.27 -28.07
C ASP A 63 16.95 -17.17 -27.47
N GLN A 64 18.13 -17.52 -26.95
CA GLN A 64 19.11 -16.55 -26.45
C GLN A 64 19.71 -15.72 -27.59
N LYS A 65 19.89 -16.29 -28.78
CA LYS A 65 20.34 -15.54 -29.96
C LYS A 65 19.30 -14.51 -30.40
N LYS A 66 18.00 -14.86 -30.36
CA LYS A 66 16.92 -13.91 -30.62
C LYS A 66 16.84 -12.82 -29.55
N ALA A 67 17.02 -13.17 -28.28
CA ALA A 67 17.07 -12.19 -27.20
C ALA A 67 18.29 -11.25 -27.32
N ALA A 68 19.42 -11.78 -27.80
CA ALA A 68 20.68 -11.06 -27.93
C ALA A 68 20.78 -10.16 -29.17
N ASP A 69 20.00 -10.45 -30.23
CA ASP A 69 19.81 -9.58 -31.41
C ASP A 69 18.93 -8.39 -30.99
N ALA A 70 19.60 -7.35 -30.50
CA ALA A 70 18.95 -6.18 -29.95
C ALA A 70 18.59 -5.19 -31.04
N ASP A 71 19.37 -5.07 -32.11
CA ASP A 71 19.07 -4.14 -33.20
C ASP A 71 18.07 -4.68 -34.23
N GLY A 72 17.84 -6.00 -34.24
CA GLY A 72 16.82 -6.69 -35.04
C GLY A 72 17.27 -6.91 -36.48
N ASP A 73 18.57 -6.86 -36.76
CA ASP A 73 19.12 -7.09 -38.09
C ASP A 73 19.32 -8.58 -38.44
N GLY A 74 19.19 -9.47 -37.44
CA GLY A 74 19.32 -10.92 -37.57
C GLY A 74 20.74 -11.45 -37.39
N GLU A 75 21.73 -10.59 -37.11
CA GLU A 75 23.14 -10.95 -36.91
C GLU A 75 23.66 -10.52 -35.53
N LEU A 76 24.19 -11.47 -34.75
CA LEU A 76 24.86 -11.11 -33.49
C LEU A 76 26.17 -10.38 -33.73
N SER A 77 26.21 -9.10 -33.38
CA SER A 77 27.31 -8.20 -33.70
C SER A 77 27.66 -7.21 -32.58
N LEU A 78 28.67 -6.37 -32.84
CA LEU A 78 29.01 -5.27 -31.94
C LEU A 78 27.94 -4.17 -31.90
N ALA A 79 27.03 -4.12 -32.88
CA ALA A 79 25.93 -3.18 -32.91
C ALA A 79 24.90 -3.49 -31.80
N ASP A 80 24.59 -4.77 -31.58
CA ASP A 80 23.77 -5.23 -30.45
C ASP A 80 24.36 -4.79 -29.12
N LEU A 81 25.65 -5.08 -28.92
CA LEU A 81 26.37 -4.72 -27.70
C LEU A 81 26.35 -3.20 -27.48
N ALA A 82 26.45 -2.40 -28.55
CA ALA A 82 26.32 -0.96 -28.46
C ALA A 82 24.90 -0.54 -28.03
N LYS A 83 23.84 -1.20 -28.52
CA LYS A 83 22.45 -0.93 -28.15
C LYS A 83 22.16 -1.30 -26.69
N PHE A 84 22.65 -2.45 -26.23
CA PHE A 84 22.63 -2.84 -24.81
C PHE A 84 23.31 -1.78 -23.92
N ARG A 85 24.50 -1.32 -24.31
CA ARG A 85 25.20 -0.25 -23.57
C ARG A 85 24.42 1.05 -23.54
N GLN A 86 23.75 1.42 -24.64
CA GLN A 86 22.90 2.61 -24.68
C GLN A 86 21.72 2.46 -23.72
N TYR A 87 21.08 1.30 -23.68
CA TYR A 87 19.97 1.01 -22.78
C TYR A 87 20.40 1.04 -21.31
N LEU A 88 21.47 0.33 -20.93
CA LEU A 88 21.99 0.35 -19.55
C LEU A 88 22.51 1.73 -19.12
N SER A 89 22.95 2.55 -20.08
CA SER A 89 23.32 3.95 -19.83
C SER A 89 22.12 4.90 -19.78
N LYS A 90 20.88 4.39 -19.85
CA LYS A 90 19.63 5.15 -19.89
C LYS A 90 19.56 6.18 -21.02
N LYS A 91 20.28 5.93 -22.13
CA LYS A 91 20.25 6.80 -23.32
C LYS A 91 19.06 6.52 -24.22
N ILE A 92 18.56 5.30 -24.18
CA ILE A 92 17.37 4.83 -24.90
C ILE A 92 16.43 4.14 -23.91
N SER A 93 15.14 4.22 -24.17
CA SER A 93 14.06 3.57 -23.42
C SER A 93 13.92 2.08 -23.77
N ARG A 94 13.12 1.33 -23.00
CA ARG A 94 12.83 -0.09 -23.29
C ARG A 94 12.15 -0.27 -24.64
N ARG A 95 11.22 0.64 -24.99
CA ARG A 95 10.57 0.69 -26.30
C ARG A 95 11.57 0.82 -27.45
N GLU A 96 12.47 1.80 -27.36
CA GLU A 96 13.51 2.02 -28.38
C GLU A 96 14.49 0.85 -28.44
N PHE A 97 14.79 0.24 -27.29
CA PHE A 97 15.59 -0.97 -27.24
C PHE A 97 14.92 -2.12 -27.99
N ASN A 98 13.61 -2.32 -27.80
CA ASN A 98 12.83 -3.35 -28.48
C ASN A 98 12.40 -2.99 -29.92
N ASN A 99 12.75 -1.81 -30.45
CA ASN A 99 12.23 -1.28 -31.72
C ASN A 99 10.67 -1.21 -31.79
N ILE A 100 10.01 -1.03 -30.65
CA ILE A 100 8.55 -0.96 -30.54
C ILE A 100 8.12 0.48 -30.30
N THR A 101 7.00 0.88 -30.92
CA THR A 101 6.36 2.18 -30.66
C THR A 101 5.02 2.00 -29.97
N LEU A 102 4.65 2.95 -29.10
CA LEU A 102 3.34 2.99 -28.45
C LEU A 102 2.34 3.62 -29.42
N GLU A 103 1.25 2.91 -29.71
CA GLU A 103 0.20 3.36 -30.63
C GLU A 103 -0.94 4.05 -29.88
N SER A 104 -1.44 3.42 -28.82
CA SER A 104 -2.55 3.97 -28.02
C SER A 104 -2.50 3.51 -26.56
N ILE A 105 -3.05 4.35 -25.68
CA ILE A 105 -3.47 3.98 -24.34
C ILE A 105 -4.96 4.28 -24.22
N VAL A 106 -5.76 3.32 -23.77
CA VAL A 106 -7.21 3.46 -23.69
C VAL A 106 -7.72 2.97 -22.34
N ASP A 107 -8.49 3.81 -21.66
CA ASP A 107 -9.31 3.38 -20.53
C ASP A 107 -10.59 2.71 -21.05
N ILE A 108 -10.63 1.38 -20.96
CA ILE A 108 -11.76 0.59 -21.42
C ILE A 108 -12.99 0.82 -20.53
N THR A 109 -12.80 1.21 -19.26
CA THR A 109 -13.92 1.43 -18.34
C THR A 109 -14.75 2.65 -18.77
N GLU A 110 -14.10 3.69 -19.26
CA GLU A 110 -14.78 4.87 -19.79
C GLU A 110 -15.40 4.60 -21.16
N ARG A 111 -14.64 3.95 -22.06
CA ARG A 111 -15.11 3.63 -23.42
C ARG A 111 -16.35 2.74 -23.41
N ASP A 112 -16.32 1.68 -22.60
CA ASP A 112 -17.35 0.64 -22.58
C ASP A 112 -18.33 0.82 -21.41
N SER A 113 -18.21 1.91 -20.65
CA SER A 113 -19.05 2.24 -19.47
C SER A 113 -19.10 1.10 -18.44
N LEU A 114 -17.94 0.52 -18.12
CA LEU A 114 -17.83 -0.57 -17.15
C LEU A 114 -17.88 -0.03 -15.72
N SER A 115 -18.62 -0.72 -14.85
CA SER A 115 -18.63 -0.41 -13.42
C SER A 115 -17.44 -1.07 -12.73
N VAL A 116 -16.57 -0.25 -12.14
CA VAL A 116 -15.46 -0.69 -11.30
C VAL A 116 -15.73 -0.40 -9.82
N PRO A 117 -15.13 -1.17 -8.89
CA PRO A 117 -15.18 -0.85 -7.47
C PRO A 117 -14.65 0.56 -7.22
N ALA A 118 -15.44 1.33 -6.48
CA ALA A 118 -15.07 2.68 -6.09
C ALA A 118 -14.06 2.60 -4.92
N ALA A 119 -12.78 2.40 -5.25
CA ALA A 119 -11.68 2.37 -4.31
C ALA A 119 -10.45 2.99 -4.98
N ILE A 120 -9.62 3.70 -4.20
CA ILE A 120 -8.37 4.27 -4.71
C ILE A 120 -7.40 3.12 -4.99
N GLU A 121 -6.95 3.01 -6.24
CA GLU A 121 -6.00 1.98 -6.65
C GLU A 121 -4.64 2.61 -6.94
N LYS A 122 -3.63 2.31 -6.10
CA LYS A 122 -2.25 2.61 -6.43
C LYS A 122 -1.79 1.66 -7.54
N PHE A 123 -1.55 2.17 -8.74
CA PHE A 123 -1.13 1.36 -9.89
C PHE A 123 0.36 1.49 -10.20
N TYR A 124 1.03 2.57 -9.76
CA TYR A 124 2.45 2.78 -9.99
C TYR A 124 3.08 3.70 -8.92
N GLU A 125 4.38 3.55 -8.69
CA GLU A 125 5.15 4.36 -7.73
C GLU A 125 6.59 4.50 -8.24
N ASP A 126 7.11 5.73 -8.24
CA ASP A 126 8.51 6.02 -8.54
C ASP A 126 9.22 6.64 -7.31
N GLU A 127 10.44 7.13 -7.50
CA GLU A 127 11.24 7.75 -6.43
C GLU A 127 10.56 8.98 -5.80
N TYR A 128 9.68 9.66 -6.55
CA TYR A 128 9.12 10.95 -6.18
C TYR A 128 7.63 10.92 -5.89
N PHE A 129 6.87 10.04 -6.56
CA PHE A 129 5.41 10.08 -6.61
C PHE A 129 4.78 8.70 -6.54
N ARG A 130 3.59 8.67 -5.91
CA ARG A 130 2.62 7.58 -6.03
C ARG A 130 1.54 7.98 -7.02
N TYR A 131 1.16 7.05 -7.88
CA TYR A 131 0.17 7.24 -8.93
C TYR A 131 -1.04 6.34 -8.68
N GLU A 132 -2.23 6.94 -8.69
CA GLU A 132 -3.47 6.34 -8.21
C GLU A 132 -4.63 6.59 -9.18
N PHE A 133 -5.48 5.59 -9.37
CA PHE A 133 -6.76 5.74 -10.06
C PHE A 133 -7.91 5.94 -9.08
N GLY A 134 -8.92 6.72 -9.49
CA GLY A 134 -10.21 6.86 -8.80
C GLY A 134 -11.12 5.65 -9.02
N GLY A 135 -10.66 4.45 -8.68
CA GLY A 135 -11.33 3.18 -8.94
C GLY A 135 -10.33 2.06 -9.19
N ILE A 136 -10.73 0.79 -8.99
CA ILE A 136 -9.90 -0.37 -9.36
C ILE A 136 -10.03 -0.59 -10.87
N LYS A 137 -9.19 0.09 -11.65
CA LYS A 137 -9.27 0.11 -13.12
C LYS A 137 -7.95 -0.14 -13.86
N SER A 138 -6.81 -0.32 -13.18
CA SER A 138 -5.51 -0.51 -13.83
C SER A 138 -5.48 -1.65 -14.84
N ALA A 139 -6.19 -2.75 -14.57
CA ALA A 139 -6.34 -3.91 -15.46
C ALA A 139 -7.15 -3.63 -16.73
N TYR A 140 -7.89 -2.51 -16.77
CA TYR A 140 -8.75 -2.08 -17.88
C TYR A 140 -8.17 -0.88 -18.64
N VAL A 141 -7.02 -0.34 -18.21
CA VAL A 141 -6.28 0.65 -18.98
C VAL A 141 -5.27 -0.11 -19.83
N GLU A 142 -5.54 -0.19 -21.13
CA GLU A 142 -4.78 -1.02 -22.06
C GLU A 142 -3.84 -0.17 -22.92
N CYS A 143 -2.61 -0.64 -23.07
CA CYS A 143 -1.58 -0.07 -23.93
C CYS A 143 -1.40 -0.97 -25.16
N THR A 144 -1.52 -0.39 -26.35
CA THR A 144 -1.33 -1.08 -27.63
C THR A 144 -0.03 -0.63 -28.28
N PHE A 145 0.75 -1.59 -28.77
CA PHE A 145 2.06 -1.37 -29.36
C PHE A 145 2.09 -1.76 -30.85
N SER A 146 3.09 -1.25 -31.57
CA SER A 146 3.20 -1.42 -33.03
C SER A 146 3.49 -2.83 -33.51
N ASP A 147 3.88 -3.73 -32.62
CA ASP A 147 4.03 -5.17 -32.90
C ASP A 147 2.70 -5.94 -32.73
N GLY A 148 1.62 -5.23 -32.35
CA GLY A 148 0.31 -5.81 -32.05
C GLY A 148 0.18 -6.36 -30.64
N SER A 149 1.23 -6.28 -29.81
CA SER A 149 1.14 -6.65 -28.40
C SER A 149 0.27 -5.65 -27.63
N MET A 150 -0.37 -6.17 -26.58
CA MET A 150 -1.21 -5.40 -25.67
C MET A 150 -0.82 -5.72 -24.24
N MET A 151 -0.71 -4.69 -23.40
CA MET A 151 -0.42 -4.83 -21.98
C MET A 151 -1.32 -3.92 -21.17
N ASN A 152 -1.59 -4.27 -19.91
CA ASN A 152 -2.21 -3.30 -19.01
C ASN A 152 -1.19 -2.23 -18.60
N VAL A 153 -1.69 -1.05 -18.22
CA VAL A 153 -0.86 0.12 -17.91
C VAL A 153 0.15 -0.13 -16.80
N LYS A 154 -0.21 -0.97 -15.82
CA LYS A 154 0.65 -1.31 -14.69
C LYS A 154 1.89 -2.08 -15.16
N GLU A 155 1.67 -3.18 -15.88
CA GLU A 155 2.76 -3.99 -16.44
C GLU A 155 3.61 -3.19 -17.44
N ALA A 156 2.97 -2.33 -18.23
CA ALA A 156 3.65 -1.48 -19.20
C ALA A 156 4.57 -0.44 -18.53
N LEU A 157 4.15 0.12 -17.39
CA LEU A 157 4.99 1.03 -16.59
C LEU A 157 6.10 0.28 -15.86
N GLU A 158 5.80 -0.86 -15.25
CA GLU A 158 6.79 -1.70 -14.52
C GLU A 158 7.90 -2.23 -15.45
N SER A 159 7.55 -2.57 -16.70
CA SER A 159 8.52 -2.99 -17.73
C SER A 159 9.29 -1.82 -18.37
N GLY A 160 8.89 -0.57 -18.11
CA GLY A 160 9.46 0.62 -18.74
C GLY A 160 9.08 0.78 -20.22
N MET A 161 8.07 0.04 -20.68
CA MET A 161 7.49 0.17 -22.03
C MET A 161 6.61 1.42 -22.15
N VAL A 162 6.08 1.92 -21.04
CA VAL A 162 5.28 3.15 -20.98
C VAL A 162 5.86 4.04 -19.88
N THR A 163 5.69 5.35 -20.04
CA THR A 163 6.05 6.36 -19.04
C THR A 163 4.83 7.14 -18.61
N ILE A 164 4.89 7.80 -17.45
CA ILE A 164 3.81 8.70 -16.99
C ILE A 164 3.51 9.81 -18.01
N SER A 165 4.54 10.32 -18.71
CA SER A 165 4.35 11.32 -19.78
C SER A 165 3.58 10.77 -20.98
N ASP A 166 3.59 9.46 -21.21
CA ASP A 166 2.72 8.85 -22.22
C ASP A 166 1.26 8.87 -21.74
N LEU A 167 0.98 8.57 -20.46
CA LEU A 167 -0.38 8.66 -19.91
C LEU A 167 -0.94 10.09 -20.06
N ASP A 168 -0.13 11.12 -19.78
CA ASP A 168 -0.50 12.52 -19.99
C ASP A 168 -0.85 12.82 -21.46
N LYS A 169 -0.04 12.30 -22.40
CA LYS A 169 -0.24 12.47 -23.83
C LYS A 169 -1.54 11.84 -24.34
N TYR A 170 -1.95 10.72 -23.75
CA TYR A 170 -3.20 10.02 -24.08
C TYR A 170 -4.37 10.43 -23.18
N GLU A 171 -4.21 11.49 -22.39
CA GLU A 171 -5.27 12.07 -21.55
C GLU A 171 -5.89 11.06 -20.57
N ILE A 172 -5.09 10.11 -20.07
CA ILE A 172 -5.54 9.16 -19.07
C ILE A 172 -5.71 9.88 -17.73
N ASP A 173 -6.90 9.79 -17.14
CA ASP A 173 -7.18 10.39 -15.84
C ASP A 173 -6.56 9.58 -14.70
N TYR A 174 -5.65 10.20 -13.96
CA TYR A 174 -5.02 9.64 -12.77
C TYR A 174 -4.67 10.75 -11.78
N ARG A 175 -4.47 10.36 -10.52
CA ARG A 175 -3.98 11.24 -9.47
C ARG A 175 -2.53 10.89 -9.15
N ARG A 176 -1.68 11.90 -9.03
CA ARG A 176 -0.33 11.76 -8.48
C ARG A 176 -0.25 12.40 -7.10
N THR A 177 0.46 11.76 -6.18
CA THR A 177 0.66 12.26 -4.82
C THR A 177 2.11 12.08 -4.37
N THR A 178 2.58 12.98 -3.52
CA THR A 178 3.84 12.89 -2.78
C THR A 178 3.60 13.36 -1.36
N GLU A 179 4.47 12.95 -0.45
CA GLU A 179 4.43 13.34 0.96
C GLU A 179 5.65 14.18 1.33
N MET A 180 5.45 15.21 2.16
CA MET A 180 6.52 15.93 2.84
C MET A 180 6.29 15.89 4.35
N THR A 181 7.37 15.90 5.14
CA THR A 181 7.28 16.14 6.59
C THR A 181 7.62 17.59 6.87
N ALA A 182 6.85 18.25 7.73
CA ALA A 182 7.05 19.65 8.07
C ALA A 182 6.60 19.97 9.51
N VAL A 183 7.04 21.10 10.06
CA VAL A 183 6.60 21.63 11.36
C VAL A 183 5.64 22.79 11.15
N VAL A 184 4.52 22.78 11.87
CA VAL A 184 3.50 23.84 11.82
C VAL A 184 4.04 25.10 12.51
N LYS A 185 4.19 26.17 11.74
CA LYS A 185 4.60 27.49 12.22
C LYS A 185 3.40 28.38 12.52
N GLU A 186 2.34 28.30 11.72
CA GLU A 186 1.14 29.11 11.87
C GLU A 186 -0.07 28.37 11.29
N VAL A 187 -1.25 28.57 11.87
CA VAL A 187 -2.52 28.02 11.38
C VAL A 187 -3.55 29.15 11.35
N LYS A 188 -4.14 29.41 10.17
CA LYS A 188 -5.17 30.43 9.96
C LYS A 188 -6.15 29.96 8.89
N ASP A 189 -7.45 29.92 9.23
CA ASP A 189 -8.56 29.81 8.28
C ASP A 189 -8.36 28.82 7.12
N GLY A 190 -8.07 27.54 7.43
CA GLY A 190 -7.89 26.50 6.40
C GLY A 190 -6.54 26.52 5.68
N GLN A 191 -5.59 27.35 6.13
CA GLN A 191 -4.22 27.41 5.65
C GLN A 191 -3.22 27.23 6.79
N MET A 192 -2.12 26.53 6.53
CA MET A 192 -1.04 26.34 7.49
C MET A 192 0.29 26.75 6.90
N LEU A 193 1.05 27.54 7.66
CA LEU A 193 2.43 27.86 7.35
C LEU A 193 3.32 26.78 7.95
N LEU A 194 4.18 26.21 7.14
CA LEU A 194 4.97 25.04 7.43
C LEU A 194 6.46 25.31 7.22
N ILE A 195 7.28 24.67 8.05
CA ILE A 195 8.73 24.59 7.88
C ILE A 195 9.05 23.16 7.46
N PRO A 196 9.46 22.90 6.20
CA PRO A 196 9.81 21.55 5.76
C PRO A 196 10.95 20.97 6.61
N ALA A 197 10.94 19.66 6.81
CA ALA A 197 11.98 18.96 7.56
C ALA A 197 13.36 19.13 6.90
N GLU A 198 14.42 19.12 7.71
CA GLU A 198 15.79 19.24 7.19
C GLU A 198 16.09 18.11 6.19
N GLY A 199 16.70 18.46 5.06
CA GLY A 199 17.01 17.53 3.97
C GLY A 199 15.81 17.18 3.06
N SER A 200 14.62 17.74 3.29
CA SER A 200 13.49 17.52 2.40
C SER A 200 13.71 18.14 1.02
N LYS A 201 13.14 17.52 -0.02
CA LYS A 201 13.30 17.97 -1.41
C LYS A 201 12.66 19.34 -1.64
N GLU A 202 11.64 19.68 -0.87
CA GLU A 202 10.89 20.93 -0.92
C GLU A 202 11.72 22.14 -0.49
N LEU A 203 12.77 21.94 0.32
CA LEU A 203 13.74 22.98 0.67
C LEU A 203 14.52 23.50 -0.55
N ARG A 204 14.51 22.78 -1.68
CA ARG A 204 15.03 23.30 -2.96
C ARG A 204 14.17 24.45 -3.50
N SER A 205 12.88 24.46 -3.16
CA SER A 205 11.93 25.49 -3.56
C SER A 205 11.84 26.59 -2.51
N CYS A 206 11.57 26.24 -1.23
CA CYS A 206 11.40 27.24 -0.17
C CYS A 206 11.56 26.65 1.24
N ASP A 207 12.00 27.47 2.18
CA ASP A 207 12.10 27.17 3.62
C ASP A 207 10.77 27.37 4.36
N LEU A 208 9.81 28.07 3.74
CA LEU A 208 8.47 28.31 4.25
C LEU A 208 7.43 27.96 3.20
N ILE A 209 6.51 27.06 3.56
CA ILE A 209 5.46 26.58 2.67
C ILE A 209 4.10 26.84 3.31
N MET A 210 3.24 27.55 2.59
CA MET A 210 1.83 27.67 2.89
C MET A 210 1.09 26.51 2.25
N ALA A 211 0.46 25.67 3.06
CA ALA A 211 -0.41 24.59 2.59
C ALA A 211 -1.86 24.99 2.77
N ASP A 212 -2.59 25.09 1.65
CA ASP A 212 -4.04 25.15 1.67
C ASP A 212 -4.59 23.76 1.98
N TYR A 213 -5.39 23.65 3.05
CA TYR A 213 -6.01 22.42 3.50
C TYR A 213 -7.54 22.62 3.58
N ALA A 214 -8.19 22.96 2.47
CA ALA A 214 -9.63 23.24 2.37
C ALA A 214 -10.60 22.21 3.02
N TYR A 215 -10.14 21.02 3.47
CA TYR A 215 -10.99 19.96 4.04
C TYR A 215 -10.46 19.25 5.30
N ALA A 216 -9.48 19.79 6.04
CA ALA A 216 -9.14 19.14 7.32
C ALA A 216 -10.25 19.39 8.35
N VAL A 217 -11.10 18.37 8.49
CA VAL A 217 -11.52 17.67 9.70
C VAL A 217 -11.32 18.43 11.02
N GLU A 218 -12.20 18.20 11.99
CA GLU A 218 -12.17 18.64 13.41
C GLU A 218 -10.82 18.48 14.18
N GLN A 219 -9.74 18.04 13.53
CA GLN A 219 -8.37 17.99 14.03
C GLN A 219 -7.77 19.41 14.12
N LYS A 220 -7.64 19.90 15.36
CA LYS A 220 -7.01 21.19 15.65
C LYS A 220 -5.48 21.06 15.62
N PHE A 221 -4.86 21.42 14.51
CA PHE A 221 -3.40 21.61 14.43
C PHE A 221 -2.94 22.72 15.37
N LYS A 222 -1.81 22.52 16.03
CA LYS A 222 -1.16 23.51 16.89
C LYS A 222 0.19 23.91 16.29
N VAL A 223 0.59 25.14 16.58
CA VAL A 223 1.95 25.61 16.30
C VAL A 223 2.94 24.70 17.04
N GLY A 224 3.92 24.17 16.32
CA GLY A 224 4.90 23.22 16.80
C GLY A 224 4.61 21.76 16.43
N ASP A 225 3.40 21.42 15.97
CA ASP A 225 3.09 20.06 15.55
C ASP A 225 3.97 19.67 14.35
N THR A 226 4.52 18.46 14.39
CA THR A 226 5.11 17.85 13.19
C THR A 226 3.99 17.21 12.40
N VAL A 227 3.89 17.51 11.11
CA VAL A 227 2.88 17.01 10.20
C VAL A 227 3.51 16.37 8.96
N VAL A 228 2.81 15.41 8.38
CA VAL A 228 3.04 14.91 7.04
C VAL A 228 1.95 15.49 6.15
N VAL A 229 2.37 16.16 5.09
CA VAL A 229 1.48 16.76 4.10
C VAL A 229 1.58 15.96 2.81
N GLU A 230 0.46 15.42 2.38
CA GLU A 230 0.25 14.83 1.07
C GLU A 230 -0.24 15.91 0.10
N TYR A 231 0.37 15.98 -1.08
CA TYR A 231 0.04 16.95 -2.12
C TYR A 231 0.42 16.39 -3.50
N ASP A 232 0.07 17.10 -4.57
CA ASP A 232 0.21 16.67 -5.97
C ASP A 232 1.62 16.88 -6.59
N GLY A 233 2.57 17.33 -5.77
CA GLY A 233 3.92 17.67 -6.21
C GLY A 233 4.11 19.08 -6.75
N TYR A 234 3.03 19.82 -7.04
CA TYR A 234 3.13 21.18 -7.51
C TYR A 234 3.42 22.14 -6.35
N ILE A 235 4.46 22.95 -6.52
CA ILE A 235 4.83 24.02 -5.58
C ILE A 235 4.81 25.33 -6.36
N TYR A 236 3.94 26.24 -5.98
CA TYR A 236 3.96 27.60 -6.51
C TYR A 236 5.13 28.36 -5.89
N GLU A 237 6.06 28.84 -6.72
CA GLU A 237 7.28 29.55 -6.33
C GLU A 237 7.00 31.01 -5.87
N THR A 238 6.10 31.19 -4.91
CA THR A 238 5.91 32.44 -4.16
C THR A 238 6.72 32.42 -2.87
N TYR A 239 6.68 33.51 -2.08
CA TYR A 239 7.25 33.53 -0.72
C TYR A 239 6.21 34.00 0.30
N PRO A 240 5.76 33.14 1.25
CA PRO A 240 6.02 31.69 1.33
C PRO A 240 5.60 30.94 0.05
N ALA A 241 6.22 29.80 -0.24
CA ALA A 241 5.79 28.96 -1.37
C ALA A 241 4.41 28.38 -1.07
N GLN A 242 3.61 28.09 -2.08
CA GLN A 242 2.25 27.57 -1.88
C GLN A 242 2.10 26.17 -2.43
N ILE A 243 1.37 25.32 -1.71
CA ILE A 243 0.96 23.98 -2.15
C ILE A 243 -0.53 23.77 -1.88
N ASN A 244 -1.15 22.89 -2.66
CA ASN A 244 -2.48 22.38 -2.38
C ASN A 244 -2.37 21.03 -1.67
N ALA A 245 -2.59 21.01 -0.36
CA ALA A 245 -2.55 19.78 0.39
C ALA A 245 -3.83 18.97 0.15
N SER A 246 -3.67 17.74 -0.31
CA SER A 246 -4.78 16.79 -0.37
C SER A 246 -5.04 16.13 0.98
N ARG A 247 -4.00 15.99 1.82
CA ARG A 247 -4.10 15.42 3.16
C ARG A 247 -3.03 16.02 4.07
N VAL A 248 -3.37 16.28 5.32
CA VAL A 248 -2.38 16.62 6.35
C VAL A 248 -2.60 15.72 7.56
N ARG A 249 -1.53 15.08 8.04
CA ARG A 249 -1.55 14.15 9.17
C ARG A 249 -0.56 14.60 10.22
N ILE A 250 -0.95 14.64 11.49
CA ILE A 250 0.00 14.90 12.58
C ILE A 250 0.91 13.68 12.76
N VAL A 251 2.22 13.89 12.74
CA VAL A 251 3.24 12.85 12.89
C VAL A 251 3.44 12.47 14.35
N ASN A 252 3.20 13.40 15.30
CA ASN A 252 2.86 13.18 16.71
C ASN A 252 2.53 14.54 17.37
N SER A 253 1.45 14.63 18.15
CA SER A 253 1.37 15.61 19.24
C SER A 253 1.90 14.92 20.51
N ASP A 254 2.93 15.52 21.10
CA ASP A 254 3.51 15.25 22.42
C ASP A 254 3.51 13.81 22.95
N VAL A 255 4.64 13.13 22.82
CA VAL A 255 5.28 12.49 23.98
C VAL A 255 6.78 12.71 23.84
N THR A 256 7.29 13.70 24.55
CA THR A 256 8.71 13.88 24.80
C THR A 256 9.12 12.86 25.86
N GLY A 257 9.57 11.69 25.41
CA GLY A 257 10.07 10.61 26.25
C GLY A 257 10.34 9.37 25.42
N ASP A 258 11.16 8.45 25.92
CA ASP A 258 11.45 7.16 25.29
C ASP A 258 10.15 6.37 25.07
N ILE A 259 9.59 6.47 23.87
CA ILE A 259 8.43 5.69 23.44
C ILE A 259 8.92 4.51 22.61
N THR A 260 8.40 3.32 22.91
CA THR A 260 8.67 2.11 22.13
C THR A 260 7.48 1.77 21.24
N ASP A 261 7.72 1.58 19.94
CA ASP A 261 6.73 0.99 19.02
C ASP A 261 6.63 -0.51 19.32
N ILE A 262 5.42 -0.97 19.62
CA ILE A 262 5.15 -2.37 19.98
C ILE A 262 4.10 -2.99 19.07
N THR A 263 3.81 -2.38 17.92
CA THR A 263 2.73 -2.78 17.02
C THR A 263 2.80 -4.28 16.69
N ASP A 264 4.01 -4.81 16.40
CA ASP A 264 4.24 -6.22 16.05
C ASP A 264 4.02 -7.21 17.23
N ARG A 265 3.88 -6.69 18.45
CA ARG A 265 3.67 -7.46 19.68
C ARG A 265 2.22 -7.42 20.15
N CYS A 266 1.35 -6.75 19.40
CA CYS A 266 -0.04 -6.52 19.76
C CYS A 266 -0.96 -7.33 18.86
N LYS A 267 -2.11 -7.75 19.42
CA LYS A 267 -3.21 -8.33 18.64
C LYS A 267 -4.47 -7.53 18.93
N THR A 268 -5.14 -7.05 17.88
CA THR A 268 -6.39 -6.32 18.00
C THR A 268 -7.56 -7.15 17.50
N VAL A 269 -8.61 -7.20 18.30
CA VAL A 269 -9.86 -7.91 18.00
C VAL A 269 -11.00 -6.92 18.06
N ILE A 270 -11.88 -6.99 17.07
CA ILE A 270 -13.10 -6.22 17.02
C ILE A 270 -14.21 -7.08 17.59
N VAL A 271 -14.82 -6.62 18.67
CA VAL A 271 -15.94 -7.31 19.32
C VAL A 271 -17.12 -6.32 19.42
N GLY A 272 -18.20 -6.59 18.68
CA GLY A 272 -19.45 -5.82 18.77
C GLY A 272 -20.43 -6.48 19.76
N ALA A 273 -21.55 -5.90 20.18
CA ALA A 273 -22.02 -4.51 20.22
C ALA A 273 -23.22 -4.50 21.17
N ASP A 274 -23.05 -4.08 22.41
CA ASP A 274 -24.19 -3.88 23.32
C ASP A 274 -25.07 -2.74 22.78
N ARG A 275 -26.37 -3.01 22.62
CA ARG A 275 -27.33 -2.12 21.94
C ARG A 275 -27.96 -1.08 22.88
N ASP A 276 -27.68 -1.17 24.18
CA ASP A 276 -28.49 -0.47 25.19
C ASP A 276 -27.79 0.74 25.85
N LYS A 277 -26.56 1.10 25.46
CA LYS A 277 -25.81 2.22 26.05
C LYS A 277 -25.69 3.42 25.11
N TRP A 278 -26.56 4.41 25.30
CA TRP A 278 -26.53 5.69 24.57
C TRP A 278 -25.52 6.67 25.15
N MET A 279 -24.43 6.92 24.41
CA MET A 279 -23.58 8.12 24.55
C MET A 279 -23.00 8.48 23.18
N ALA A 280 -22.68 9.74 22.90
CA ALA A 280 -21.98 10.13 21.66
C ALA A 280 -20.46 10.26 21.93
N GLY A 281 -19.62 9.64 21.08
CA GLY A 281 -18.16 9.83 21.09
C GLY A 281 -17.35 8.53 21.11
N TYR A 282 -16.06 8.65 21.40
CA TYR A 282 -15.13 7.51 21.58
C TYR A 282 -14.58 7.53 23.00
N LYS A 283 -14.34 6.36 23.59
CA LYS A 283 -13.68 6.23 24.89
C LYS A 283 -12.50 5.27 24.77
N ALA A 284 -11.36 5.65 25.31
CA ALA A 284 -10.24 4.73 25.50
C ALA A 284 -10.22 4.26 26.96
N VAL A 285 -10.06 2.96 27.17
CA VAL A 285 -9.99 2.33 28.49
C VAL A 285 -8.78 1.41 28.54
N MET A 286 -8.08 1.39 29.67
CA MET A 286 -7.11 0.36 29.99
C MET A 286 -7.77 -0.63 30.95
N ILE A 287 -7.74 -1.91 30.62
CA ILE A 287 -8.19 -2.98 31.50
C ILE A 287 -6.94 -3.71 31.99
N SER A 288 -6.72 -3.63 33.29
CA SER A 288 -5.48 -4.09 33.93
C SER A 288 -5.65 -5.28 34.87
N SER A 289 -6.89 -5.62 35.20
CA SER A 289 -7.25 -6.66 36.15
C SER A 289 -8.54 -7.36 35.76
N MET A 290 -8.82 -8.48 36.40
CA MET A 290 -10.10 -9.18 36.22
C MET A 290 -11.28 -8.35 36.75
N ASP A 291 -11.08 -7.55 37.79
CA ASP A 291 -12.09 -6.62 38.30
C ASP A 291 -12.46 -5.55 37.25
N ASP A 292 -11.45 -4.94 36.60
CA ASP A 292 -11.68 -4.00 35.49
C ASP A 292 -12.38 -4.71 34.32
N TYR A 293 -11.98 -5.94 34.01
CA TYR A 293 -12.53 -6.71 32.90
C TYR A 293 -14.02 -7.01 33.13
N ASP A 294 -14.38 -7.44 34.34
CA ASP A 294 -15.76 -7.70 34.74
C ASP A 294 -16.60 -6.42 34.75
N GLU A 295 -16.02 -5.27 35.09
CA GLU A 295 -16.71 -3.97 35.07
C GLU A 295 -16.98 -3.47 33.63
N TYR A 296 -15.98 -3.55 32.76
CA TYR A 296 -16.03 -2.92 31.43
C TYR A 296 -16.59 -3.83 30.33
N ILE A 297 -16.24 -5.12 30.35
CA ILE A 297 -16.66 -6.11 29.35
C ILE A 297 -17.76 -7.02 29.89
N GLY A 298 -17.71 -7.39 31.18
CA GLY A 298 -18.73 -8.23 31.81
C GLY A 298 -18.60 -9.73 31.49
N LYS A 299 -19.06 -10.58 32.41
CA LYS A 299 -18.87 -12.05 32.35
C LYS A 299 -19.71 -12.75 31.26
N ASP A 300 -20.87 -12.20 30.96
CA ASP A 300 -21.86 -12.81 30.06
C ASP A 300 -22.00 -12.05 28.73
N SER A 301 -20.96 -11.30 28.35
CA SER A 301 -20.99 -10.47 27.14
C SER A 301 -20.62 -11.26 25.89
N ASN A 302 -21.18 -10.87 24.74
CA ASN A 302 -20.86 -11.46 23.43
C ASN A 302 -19.38 -11.24 23.05
N GLU A 303 -18.76 -10.24 23.65
CA GLU A 303 -17.36 -9.91 23.54
C GLU A 303 -16.46 -11.05 24.02
N ASN A 304 -16.85 -11.78 25.07
CA ASN A 304 -16.09 -12.94 25.57
C ASN A 304 -16.04 -14.08 24.54
N GLU A 305 -17.15 -14.36 23.86
CA GLU A 305 -17.18 -15.40 22.82
C GLU A 305 -16.28 -15.04 21.63
N ASN A 306 -16.22 -13.75 21.27
CA ASN A 306 -15.41 -13.28 20.15
C ASN A 306 -13.92 -13.23 20.49
N LEU A 307 -13.56 -12.86 21.73
CA LEU A 307 -12.19 -12.99 22.22
C LEU A 307 -11.73 -14.45 22.24
N ALA A 308 -12.60 -15.37 22.68
CA ALA A 308 -12.30 -16.80 22.68
C ALA A 308 -12.10 -17.37 21.27
N LYS A 309 -12.89 -16.95 20.27
CA LYS A 309 -12.68 -17.32 18.85
C LYS A 309 -11.31 -16.91 18.34
N GLU A 310 -10.80 -15.79 18.84
CA GLU A 310 -9.47 -15.27 18.51
C GLU A 310 -8.36 -15.86 19.38
N GLY A 311 -8.67 -16.86 20.21
CA GLY A 311 -7.71 -17.53 21.10
C GLY A 311 -7.25 -16.68 22.28
N ILE A 312 -8.02 -15.66 22.65
CA ILE A 312 -7.72 -14.78 23.80
C ILE A 312 -8.57 -15.25 24.98
N GLU A 313 -7.96 -15.97 25.91
CA GLU A 313 -8.57 -16.36 27.18
C GLU A 313 -8.15 -15.39 28.29
N VAL A 314 -9.06 -14.51 28.69
CA VAL A 314 -8.79 -13.52 29.74
C VAL A 314 -8.97 -14.16 31.11
N SER A 315 -7.94 -14.04 31.94
CA SER A 315 -7.87 -14.60 33.29
C SER A 315 -6.90 -13.79 34.18
N GLU A 316 -6.86 -14.08 35.47
CA GLU A 316 -5.84 -13.51 36.38
C GLU A 316 -4.40 -13.77 35.90
N GLU A 317 -4.15 -14.93 35.29
CA GLU A 317 -2.82 -15.26 34.75
C GLU A 317 -2.51 -14.42 33.50
N PHE A 318 -3.51 -14.16 32.66
CA PHE A 318 -3.37 -13.29 31.50
C PHE A 318 -2.89 -11.89 31.91
N PHE A 319 -3.45 -11.35 32.99
CA PHE A 319 -3.06 -10.05 33.54
C PHE A 319 -1.72 -10.05 34.29
N LYS A 320 -0.97 -11.15 34.34
CA LYS A 320 0.43 -11.09 34.80
C LYS A 320 1.38 -10.62 33.71
N THR A 321 1.06 -10.90 32.45
CA THR A 321 1.93 -10.61 31.31
C THR A 321 1.32 -9.65 30.30
N ASN A 322 -0.01 -9.47 30.33
CA ASN A 322 -0.74 -8.69 29.34
C ASN A 322 -1.74 -7.71 29.98
N ARG A 323 -2.21 -6.77 29.17
CA ARG A 323 -3.27 -5.80 29.45
C ARG A 323 -4.16 -5.69 28.21
N LEU A 324 -5.34 -5.09 28.36
CA LEU A 324 -6.20 -4.77 27.22
C LEU A 324 -6.38 -3.26 27.09
N ALA A 325 -5.91 -2.71 25.98
CA ALA A 325 -6.18 -1.33 25.58
C ALA A 325 -7.41 -1.32 24.67
N VAL A 326 -8.52 -0.78 25.17
CA VAL A 326 -9.82 -0.83 24.49
C VAL A 326 -10.19 0.55 23.95
N MET A 327 -10.47 0.63 22.66
CA MET A 327 -11.21 1.76 22.09
C MET A 327 -12.69 1.36 21.97
N ILE A 328 -13.56 2.17 22.55
CA ILE A 328 -15.02 2.04 22.46
C ILE A 328 -15.53 3.11 21.51
N ASP A 329 -16.21 2.69 20.45
CA ASP A 329 -16.92 3.55 19.51
C ASP A 329 -18.41 3.53 19.82
N TYR A 330 -19.00 4.70 20.11
CA TYR A 330 -20.43 4.85 20.38
C TYR A 330 -21.19 5.58 19.25
N SER A 331 -20.67 5.58 18.01
CA SER A 331 -21.27 6.35 16.91
C SER A 331 -22.68 5.88 16.46
N GLU A 332 -23.56 6.85 16.15
CA GLU A 332 -24.82 6.63 15.40
C GLU A 332 -24.50 6.38 13.93
N GLY A 333 -24.83 5.20 13.41
CA GLY A 333 -24.45 4.83 12.06
C GLY A 333 -22.96 4.55 11.98
N CYS A 334 -22.51 3.50 11.34
CA CYS A 334 -22.65 3.38 9.90
C CYS A 334 -22.14 2.00 9.54
N ASN A 335 -22.79 1.30 8.62
CA ASN A 335 -22.20 0.17 7.90
C ASN A 335 -20.99 0.59 7.00
N GLY A 336 -20.22 1.61 7.39
CA GLY A 336 -19.11 2.12 6.59
C GLY A 336 -18.09 2.99 7.31
N VAL A 337 -18.28 3.41 8.58
CA VAL A 337 -17.16 4.02 9.33
C VAL A 337 -16.23 2.89 9.77
N LYS A 338 -14.99 2.91 9.30
CA LYS A 338 -14.02 1.83 9.54
C LYS A 338 -12.82 2.38 10.30
N PHE A 339 -12.50 1.72 11.42
CA PHE A 339 -11.28 2.00 12.17
C PHE A 339 -10.24 0.94 11.87
N THR A 340 -9.08 1.37 11.37
CA THR A 340 -7.93 0.52 11.13
C THR A 340 -6.84 0.93 12.12
N LEU A 341 -6.47 0.03 13.04
CA LEU A 341 -5.34 0.29 13.94
C LEU A 341 -4.05 0.29 13.11
N THR A 342 -3.32 1.40 13.13
CA THR A 342 -2.09 1.56 12.37
C THR A 342 -0.86 1.35 13.23
N ARG A 343 -0.88 1.78 14.50
CA ARG A 343 0.25 1.67 15.42
C ARG A 343 -0.19 1.54 16.87
N VAL A 344 0.65 0.87 17.66
CA VAL A 344 0.58 0.83 19.11
C VAL A 344 1.92 1.23 19.69
N LYS A 345 1.92 2.19 20.60
CA LYS A 345 3.13 2.64 21.29
C LYS A 345 2.97 2.62 22.79
N ILE A 346 4.06 2.40 23.51
CA ILE A 346 4.12 2.51 24.97
C ILE A 346 5.12 3.59 25.37
N ASP A 347 4.73 4.49 26.28
CA ASP A 347 5.63 5.47 26.88
C ASP A 347 6.38 4.92 28.10
N LYS A 348 7.37 5.67 28.60
CA LYS A 348 8.15 5.31 29.80
C LYS A 348 7.31 5.05 31.06
N ASP A 349 6.11 5.63 31.13
CA ASP A 349 5.20 5.52 32.27
C ASP A 349 4.25 4.31 32.10
N GLY A 350 4.39 3.56 31.01
CA GLY A 350 3.59 2.38 30.69
C GLY A 350 2.26 2.69 30.03
N ASN A 351 1.98 3.95 29.67
CA ASN A 351 0.75 4.31 28.97
C ASN A 351 0.78 3.82 27.53
N VAL A 352 -0.39 3.41 27.04
CA VAL A 352 -0.55 2.83 25.70
C VAL A 352 -1.22 3.85 24.80
N HIS A 353 -0.59 4.11 23.66
CA HIS A 353 -1.08 5.02 22.64
C HIS A 353 -1.54 4.19 21.44
N LEU A 354 -2.84 4.20 21.17
CA LEU A 354 -3.46 3.55 20.02
C LEU A 354 -3.68 4.56 18.91
N TYR A 355 -3.13 4.27 17.73
CA TYR A 355 -3.28 5.11 16.54
C TYR A 355 -4.21 4.41 15.55
N TYR A 356 -5.33 5.06 15.22
CA TYR A 356 -6.31 4.53 14.27
C TYR A 356 -6.49 5.47 13.08
N ASP A 357 -6.56 4.88 11.88
CA ASP A 357 -7.15 5.51 10.72
C ASP A 357 -8.67 5.29 10.76
N LYS A 358 -9.43 6.38 10.77
CA LYS A 358 -10.89 6.41 10.78
C LYS A 358 -11.38 6.78 9.38
N GLU A 359 -11.79 5.80 8.60
CA GLU A 359 -12.41 6.02 7.29
C GLU A 359 -13.88 6.37 7.49
N VAL A 360 -14.31 7.55 6.99
CA VAL A 360 -15.71 8.01 7.03
C VAL A 360 -16.27 7.99 5.60
N PRO A 361 -17.35 7.23 5.36
CA PRO A 361 -18.00 7.17 4.05
C PRO A 361 -18.86 8.43 3.83
N GLU A 362 -19.08 8.79 2.57
CA GLU A 362 -19.91 9.96 2.21
C GLU A 362 -21.38 9.81 2.63
N PHE A 363 -21.91 8.59 2.57
CA PHE A 363 -23.28 8.26 2.96
C PHE A 363 -23.31 7.49 4.27
N MET A 364 -23.92 8.10 5.29
CA MET A 364 -24.13 7.50 6.60
C MET A 364 -25.56 6.94 6.71
N THR A 365 -25.69 5.73 7.27
CA THR A 365 -27.00 5.14 7.61
C THR A 365 -27.19 5.22 9.12
N ASN A 366 -28.33 5.74 9.60
CA ASN A 366 -28.59 5.94 11.04
C ASN A 366 -28.89 4.60 11.76
N LEU A 367 -27.85 3.80 12.03
CA LEU A 367 -27.91 2.58 12.83
C LEU A 367 -26.96 2.71 14.02
N ALA A 368 -27.49 2.91 15.22
CA ALA A 368 -26.67 2.96 16.43
C ALA A 368 -26.00 1.60 16.71
N SER A 369 -24.68 1.57 16.82
CA SER A 369 -23.93 0.38 17.22
C SER A 369 -22.73 0.77 18.08
N VAL A 370 -22.48 0.00 19.14
CA VAL A 370 -21.26 0.15 19.94
C VAL A 370 -20.23 -0.86 19.45
N ALA A 371 -19.02 -0.43 19.09
CA ALA A 371 -17.95 -1.36 18.72
C ALA A 371 -16.77 -1.24 19.70
N HIS A 372 -16.32 -2.38 20.24
CA HIS A 372 -15.13 -2.45 21.06
C HIS A 372 -13.96 -2.96 20.21
N TYR A 373 -12.91 -2.16 20.11
CA TYR A 373 -11.65 -2.53 19.50
C TYR A 373 -10.67 -2.82 20.63
N ILE A 374 -10.47 -4.10 20.90
CA ILE A 374 -9.66 -4.58 22.02
C ILE A 374 -8.29 -4.92 21.51
N THR A 375 -7.26 -4.20 21.99
CA THR A 375 -5.86 -4.47 21.67
C THR A 375 -5.17 -5.10 22.86
N VAL A 376 -4.68 -6.32 22.69
CA VAL A 376 -3.81 -6.99 23.68
C VAL A 376 -2.43 -6.35 23.62
N VAL A 377 -1.96 -5.88 24.77
CA VAL A 377 -0.65 -5.22 24.92
C VAL A 377 0.13 -5.85 26.07
N PRO A 378 1.47 -5.81 26.05
CA PRO A 378 2.29 -6.28 27.17
C PRO A 378 1.96 -5.53 28.47
N ALA A 379 2.02 -6.22 29.59
CA ALA A 379 1.91 -5.60 30.90
C ALA A 379 3.08 -4.65 31.16
N SER A 380 2.77 -3.47 31.68
CA SER A 380 3.75 -2.53 32.21
C SER A 380 3.88 -2.73 33.73
N GLU A 381 5.04 -2.35 34.29
CA GLU A 381 5.26 -2.37 35.74
C GLU A 381 4.38 -1.34 36.48
N ASN A 382 3.88 -0.33 35.76
CA ASN A 382 2.99 0.69 36.29
C ASN A 382 1.52 0.28 36.16
N THR A 383 0.88 -0.02 37.30
CA THR A 383 -0.52 -0.43 37.35
C THR A 383 -1.51 0.70 37.03
N GLU A 384 -1.07 1.96 37.00
CA GLU A 384 -1.90 3.14 36.68
C GLU A 384 -1.85 3.55 35.20
N SER A 385 -1.25 2.72 34.33
CA SER A 385 -1.16 2.99 32.89
C SER A 385 -2.52 3.28 32.26
N LYS A 386 -2.57 4.29 31.38
CA LYS A 386 -3.78 4.70 30.66
C LYS A 386 -3.69 4.38 29.18
N THR A 387 -4.85 4.34 28.53
CA THR A 387 -4.94 4.24 27.07
C THR A 387 -5.26 5.62 26.49
N PHE A 388 -4.46 6.06 25.53
CA PHE A 388 -4.67 7.27 24.75
C PHE A 388 -5.03 6.91 23.31
N LEU A 389 -6.01 7.62 22.75
CA LEU A 389 -6.48 7.41 21.39
C LEU A 389 -6.01 8.55 20.49
N HIS A 390 -5.41 8.18 19.36
CA HIS A 390 -4.98 9.09 18.31
C HIS A 390 -5.73 8.72 17.03
N LEU A 391 -6.66 9.59 16.61
CA LEU A 391 -7.47 9.35 15.43
C LEU A 391 -6.96 10.17 14.25
N ASN A 392 -6.79 9.50 13.13
CA ASN A 392 -6.54 10.08 11.82
C ASN A 392 -7.81 9.90 10.97
N GLU A 393 -8.64 10.92 10.81
CA GLU A 393 -9.88 10.82 10.04
C GLU A 393 -9.60 10.94 8.53
N ILE A 394 -10.01 9.93 7.79
CA ILE A 394 -9.93 9.82 6.34
C ILE A 394 -11.34 9.97 5.78
N ARG A 395 -11.63 11.08 5.09
CA ARG A 395 -12.89 11.23 4.34
C ARG A 395 -12.68 10.75 2.92
N VAL A 396 -13.43 9.73 2.53
CA VAL A 396 -13.41 9.22 1.15
C VAL A 396 -14.28 10.15 0.30
N ARG A 397 -13.69 10.85 -0.67
CA ARG A 397 -14.44 11.48 -1.76
C ARG A 397 -14.53 10.49 -2.92
N TYR A 398 -15.73 10.29 -3.41
CA TYR A 398 -15.96 9.72 -4.74
C TYR A 398 -15.99 10.83 -5.79
#